data_AF-A0A8I6WRQ6-F1
#
_entry.id   AF-A0A8I6WRQ6-F1
#
_cell.length_a   1.000
_cell.length_b   1.000
_cell.length_c   1.000
_cell.angle_alpha   90.00
_cell.angle_beta   90.00
_cell.angle_gamma   90.00
#
_symmetry.space_group_name_H-M   'P 1'
#
loop_
_entity.id
_entity.type
_entity.pdbx_description
1 polymer ?
#
loop_
_entity_poly.entity_id
_entity_poly.type
_entity_poly.pdbx_seq_one_letter_code
_entity_poly.pdbx_strand_id
1 'polypeptide(L)'
;MEDGRIQTTPDLPQDILMDIFTTFEIPDLVRAGSVCASWRSAYQTLRNHGLYKHSQTPCLFYTSESDAENTARLYSLVEKKVYRLALPDPPIRTRTLIGSSPQGLLVTVDDKSEMHLLNPITGQQIALPSVITIKQEEEKDTLWC
;
A
#
# COMPACT_ATOMS: atom_id res chain seq x y z
N MET A 1 52.35 10.69 8.01
CA MET A 1 50.98 11.19 8.23
C MET A 1 50.03 10.05 7.95
N GLU A 2 49.71 9.29 9.00
CA GLU A 2 48.47 8.51 9.17
C GLU A 2 47.25 9.38 8.86
N ASP A 3 46.04 8.89 8.59
CA ASP A 3 45.45 7.59 8.25
C ASP A 3 44.05 8.00 7.79
N GLY A 4 43.66 7.58 6.58
CA GLY A 4 42.36 7.92 5.99
C GLY A 4 41.58 6.66 5.68
N ARG A 5 41.61 5.67 6.57
CA ARG A 5 40.80 4.46 6.46
C ARG A 5 39.33 4.90 6.45
N ILE A 6 38.74 4.94 5.26
CA ILE A 6 37.29 4.93 5.08
C ILE A 6 36.84 3.63 5.73
N GLN A 7 36.39 3.69 6.98
CA GLN A 7 35.69 2.59 7.61
C GLN A 7 34.36 2.47 6.89
N THR A 8 34.34 1.71 5.79
CA THR A 8 33.11 1.18 5.23
C THR A 8 32.57 0.24 6.29
N THR A 9 31.58 0.69 7.08
CA THR A 9 30.75 -0.22 7.86
C THR A 9 30.30 -1.32 6.90
N PRO A 10 30.48 -2.62 7.21
CA PRO A 10 30.04 -3.67 6.31
C PRO A 10 28.55 -3.49 6.06
N ASP A 11 28.18 -3.25 4.81
CA ASP A 11 26.79 -3.14 4.42
C ASP A 11 26.11 -4.48 4.75
N LEU A 12 25.03 -4.41 5.53
CA LEU A 12 24.25 -5.59 5.87
C LEU A 12 23.70 -6.22 4.58
N PRO A 13 23.78 -7.55 4.40
CA PRO A 13 23.21 -8.22 3.24
C PRO A 13 21.73 -7.87 3.04
N GLN A 14 21.32 -7.78 1.77
CA GLN A 14 19.99 -7.29 1.39
C GLN A 14 18.86 -8.17 1.94
N ASP A 15 19.07 -9.48 1.99
CA ASP A 15 18.15 -10.47 2.55
C ASP A 15 17.91 -10.23 4.05
N ILE A 16 18.96 -9.94 4.82
CA ILE A 16 18.82 -9.63 6.25
C ILE A 16 18.11 -8.30 6.46
N LEU A 17 18.40 -7.28 5.63
CA LEU A 17 17.65 -6.01 5.67
C LEU A 17 16.16 -6.24 5.38
N MET A 18 15.84 -7.07 4.39
CA MET A 18 14.46 -7.42 4.07
C MET A 18 13.75 -8.14 5.21
N ASP A 19 14.43 -9.08 5.88
CA ASP A 19 13.88 -9.79 7.04
C ASP A 19 13.58 -8.82 8.19
N ILE A 20 14.48 -7.87 8.49
CA ILE A 20 14.22 -6.80 9.46
C ILE A 20 13.02 -5.96 9.04
N PHE A 21 12.96 -5.53 7.78
CA PHE A 21 11.87 -4.70 7.25
C PHE A 21 10.51 -5.38 7.30
N THR A 22 10.45 -6.71 7.23
CA THR A 22 9.18 -7.44 7.39
C THR A 22 8.55 -7.29 8.77
N THR A 23 9.33 -6.85 9.77
CA THR A 23 8.86 -6.61 11.14
C THR A 23 8.33 -5.19 11.36
N PHE A 24 8.59 -4.27 10.43
CA PHE A 24 8.19 -2.87 10.57
C PHE A 24 6.71 -2.68 10.30
N GLU A 25 6.12 -1.72 11.03
CA GLU A 25 4.84 -1.14 10.65
C GLU A 25 5.01 -0.30 9.37
N ILE A 26 3.96 -0.18 8.57
CA ILE A 26 4.00 0.52 7.28
C ILE A 26 4.72 1.88 7.33
N PRO A 27 4.46 2.78 8.31
CA PRO A 27 5.14 4.07 8.37
C PRO A 27 6.67 3.94 8.49
N ASP A 28 7.15 3.02 9.32
CA ASP A 28 8.59 2.80 9.53
C ASP A 28 9.23 2.14 8.32
N LEU A 29 8.52 1.21 7.68
CA LEU A 29 8.95 0.60 6.42
C LEU A 29 9.14 1.65 5.31
N VAL A 30 8.21 2.61 5.19
CA VAL A 30 8.32 3.70 4.22
C VAL A 30 9.52 4.61 4.54
N ARG A 31 9.74 4.94 5.82
CA ARG A 31 10.90 5.75 6.26
C ARG A 31 12.22 5.03 5.99
N ALA A 32 12.28 3.70 6.16
CA ALA A 32 13.46 2.91 5.89
C ALA A 32 13.96 3.08 4.44
N GLY A 33 13.05 3.16 3.46
CA GLY A 33 13.39 3.42 2.06
C GLY A 33 14.02 4.79 1.77
N SER A 34 14.01 5.70 2.76
CA SER A 34 14.59 7.05 2.65
C SER A 34 15.96 7.19 3.30
N VAL A 35 16.48 6.16 3.99
CA VAL A 35 17.72 6.23 4.77
C VAL A 35 18.96 6.29 3.87
N CYS A 36 19.17 5.26 3.03
CA CYS A 36 20.31 5.19 2.10
C CYS A 36 19.95 4.35 0.86
N ALA A 37 20.85 4.27 -0.13
CA ALA A 37 20.61 3.51 -1.36
C ALA A 37 20.45 2.00 -1.11
N SER A 38 21.24 1.42 -0.20
CA SER A 38 21.14 0.00 0.17
C SER A 38 19.77 -0.34 0.79
N TRP A 39 19.32 0.45 1.76
CA TRP A 39 18.01 0.29 2.39
C TRP A 39 16.87 0.52 1.40
N ARG A 40 16.99 1.52 0.52
CA ARG A 40 16.01 1.76 -0.54
C ARG A 40 15.89 0.55 -1.47
N SER A 41 17.01 -0.08 -1.84
CA SER A 41 17.02 -1.29 -2.66
C SER A 41 16.29 -2.45 -1.96
N ALA A 42 16.64 -2.73 -0.69
CA ALA A 42 15.97 -3.75 0.11
C ALA A 42 14.46 -3.50 0.25
N TYR A 43 14.06 -2.26 0.53
CA TYR A 43 12.67 -1.83 0.60
C TYR A 43 11.92 -2.06 -0.72
N GLN A 44 12.51 -1.65 -1.86
CA GLN A 44 11.90 -1.82 -3.17
C GLN A 44 11.72 -3.31 -3.52
N THR A 45 12.72 -4.14 -3.24
CA THR A 45 12.63 -5.59 -3.46
C THR A 45 11.54 -6.23 -2.60
N LEU A 46 11.46 -5.89 -1.31
CA LEU A 46 10.41 -6.39 -0.43
C LEU A 46 9.01 -5.99 -0.93
N ARG A 47 8.85 -4.71 -1.31
CA ARG A 47 7.61 -4.17 -1.88
C ARG A 47 7.20 -4.93 -3.15
N ASN A 48 8.14 -5.16 -4.06
CA ASN A 48 7.87 -5.81 -5.35
C ASN A 48 7.48 -7.28 -5.20
N HIS A 49 8.01 -7.97 -4.20
CA HIS A 49 7.60 -9.34 -3.89
C HIS A 49 6.27 -9.42 -3.14
N GLY A 50 5.70 -8.29 -2.71
CA GLY A 50 4.44 -8.26 -1.94
C GLY A 50 4.56 -8.97 -0.59
N LEU A 51 5.78 -9.12 -0.06
CA LEU A 51 6.06 -9.87 1.15
C LEU A 51 5.80 -9.02 2.39
N TYR A 52 4.52 -8.77 2.67
CA TYR A 52 4.06 -8.21 3.94
C TYR A 52 3.70 -9.39 4.85
N LYS A 53 4.70 -9.96 5.54
CA LYS A 53 4.53 -11.19 6.33
C LYS A 53 3.79 -10.99 7.66
N HIS A 54 3.53 -9.75 8.07
CA HIS A 54 2.98 -9.47 9.39
C HIS A 54 1.56 -8.92 9.35
N SER A 55 0.73 -9.31 10.31
CA SER A 55 -0.54 -8.65 10.62
C SER A 55 -0.22 -7.21 11.03
N GLN A 56 -0.32 -6.28 10.08
CA GLN A 56 -0.10 -4.87 10.35
C GLN A 56 -1.23 -4.32 11.19
N THR A 57 -0.93 -3.33 12.03
CA THR A 57 -1.97 -2.65 12.79
C THR A 57 -2.91 -1.94 11.81
N PRO A 58 -4.25 -2.13 11.91
CA PRO A 58 -5.19 -1.46 11.03
C PRO A 58 -5.03 0.06 11.06
N CYS A 59 -5.17 0.69 9.90
CA CYS A 59 -5.20 2.15 9.77
C CYS A 59 -6.55 2.58 9.22
N LEU A 60 -7.04 3.74 9.65
CA LEU A 60 -8.29 4.30 9.13
C LEU A 60 -7.99 5.16 7.90
N PHE A 61 -8.49 4.74 6.75
CA PHE A 61 -8.46 5.52 5.51
C PHE A 61 -9.76 6.28 5.34
N TYR A 62 -9.69 7.59 5.06
CA TYR A 62 -10.87 8.42 4.82
C TYR A 62 -10.55 9.64 3.96
N THR A 63 -11.58 10.22 3.36
CA THR A 63 -11.52 11.49 2.64
C THR A 63 -12.29 12.55 3.41
N SER A 64 -12.05 13.83 3.10
CA SER A 64 -12.76 14.95 3.74
C SER A 64 -13.22 15.95 2.69
N GLU A 65 -14.40 16.54 2.88
CA GLU A 65 -14.92 17.58 1.99
C GLU A 65 -14.09 18.86 2.01
N SER A 66 -13.31 19.08 3.07
CA SER A 66 -12.41 20.22 3.19
C SER A 66 -11.06 20.04 2.47
N ASP A 67 -10.76 18.82 2.01
CA ASP A 67 -9.54 18.52 1.26
C ASP A 67 -9.77 18.63 -0.26
N ALA A 68 -8.67 18.74 -1.01
CA ALA A 68 -8.70 18.61 -2.45
C ALA A 68 -9.18 17.20 -2.88
N GLU A 69 -9.75 17.08 -4.08
CA GLU A 69 -10.38 15.84 -4.56
C GLU A 69 -9.42 14.64 -4.61
N ASN A 70 -8.15 14.89 -4.87
CA ASN A 70 -7.08 13.90 -4.94
C ASN A 70 -6.39 13.64 -3.59
N THR A 71 -6.88 14.24 -2.51
CA THR A 71 -6.28 14.11 -1.18
C THR A 71 -7.08 13.14 -0.33
N ALA A 72 -6.38 12.19 0.28
CA ALA A 72 -6.93 11.31 1.29
C ALA A 72 -6.13 11.40 2.60
N ARG A 73 -6.70 10.84 3.66
CA ARG A 73 -6.08 10.77 4.97
C ARG A 73 -5.97 9.33 5.42
N LEU A 74 -4.85 9.02 6.06
CA LEU A 74 -4.59 7.75 6.71
C LEU A 74 -4.25 8.02 8.17
N TYR A 75 -5.13 7.60 9.08
CA TYR A 75 -4.87 7.67 10.50
C TYR A 75 -4.22 6.37 10.98
N SER A 76 -2.99 6.47 11.47
CA SER A 76 -2.27 5.35 12.08
C SER A 76 -2.68 5.20 13.54
N LEU A 77 -3.16 4.02 13.92
CA LEU A 77 -3.46 3.70 15.32
C LEU A 77 -2.19 3.57 16.16
N VAL A 78 -1.10 3.09 15.57
CA VAL A 78 0.21 2.90 16.23
C VAL A 78 0.77 4.24 16.67
N GLU A 79 0.83 5.19 15.74
CA GLU A 79 1.45 6.50 15.99
C GLU A 79 0.45 7.56 16.48
N LYS A 80 -0.85 7.26 16.45
CA LYS A 80 -1.94 8.21 16.75
C LYS A 80 -1.81 9.49 15.92
N LYS A 81 -1.48 9.31 14.63
CA LYS A 81 -1.13 10.41 13.72
C LYS A 81 -1.90 10.30 12.41
N VAL A 82 -2.31 11.44 11.89
CA VAL A 82 -2.91 11.57 10.56
C VAL A 82 -1.84 11.86 9.52
N TYR A 83 -1.79 11.04 8.49
CA TYR A 83 -1.02 11.23 7.27
C TYR A 83 -1.91 11.78 6.17
N ARG A 84 -1.42 12.80 5.45
CA ARG A 84 -2.07 13.30 4.23
C ARG A 84 -1.42 12.63 3.03
N LEU A 85 -2.24 12.05 2.17
CA LEU A 85 -1.82 11.30 1.00
C LEU A 85 -2.32 12.05 -0.25
N ALA A 86 -1.38 12.36 -1.15
CA ALA A 86 -1.71 12.81 -2.49
C ALA A 86 -1.85 11.58 -3.38
N LEU A 87 -3.03 11.39 -3.96
CA LEU A 87 -3.36 10.24 -4.79
C LEU A 87 -3.43 10.64 -6.27
N PRO A 88 -3.21 9.69 -7.20
CA PRO A 88 -3.28 9.99 -8.61
C PRO A 88 -4.72 10.21 -9.08
N ASP A 89 -4.86 10.69 -10.31
CA ASP A 89 -6.13 10.66 -11.02
C ASP A 89 -6.50 9.23 -11.50
N PRO A 90 -7.79 8.94 -11.71
CA PRO A 90 -8.91 9.78 -11.31
C PRO A 90 -9.11 9.86 -9.78
N PRO A 91 -9.64 10.99 -9.25
CA PRO A 91 -9.67 11.26 -7.82
C PRO A 91 -10.47 10.23 -7.02
N ILE A 92 -9.98 9.87 -5.82
CA ILE A 92 -10.70 8.92 -4.95
C ILE A 92 -11.99 9.50 -4.38
N ARG A 93 -12.09 10.82 -4.23
CA ARG A 93 -13.26 11.48 -3.60
C ARG A 93 -14.54 11.30 -4.42
N THR A 94 -14.42 11.07 -5.73
CA THR A 94 -15.57 10.85 -6.62
C THR A 94 -15.95 9.37 -6.73
N ARG A 95 -15.35 8.49 -5.91
CA ARG A 95 -15.51 7.05 -6.01
C ARG A 95 -16.03 6.45 -4.70
N THR A 96 -16.75 5.35 -4.83
CA THR A 96 -17.21 4.54 -3.71
C THR A 96 -16.15 3.50 -3.37
N LEU A 97 -15.78 3.40 -2.09
CA LEU A 97 -14.92 2.33 -1.58
C LEU A 97 -15.76 1.06 -1.36
N ILE A 98 -15.44 -0.01 -2.08
CA ILE A 98 -16.13 -1.30 -1.95
C ILE A 98 -15.51 -2.13 -0.81
N GLY A 99 -14.19 -2.05 -0.67
CA GLY A 99 -13.48 -2.80 0.37
C GLY A 99 -11.97 -2.72 0.23
N SER A 100 -11.29 -3.56 1.01
CA SER A 100 -9.83 -3.68 1.02
C SER A 100 -9.37 -5.12 0.87
N SER A 101 -8.26 -5.34 0.17
CA SER A 101 -7.59 -6.64 0.15
C SER A 101 -6.85 -6.92 1.48
N PRO A 102 -6.47 -8.17 1.77
CA PRO A 102 -5.65 -8.51 2.93
C PRO A 102 -4.30 -7.78 2.96
N GLN A 103 -3.81 -7.30 1.81
CA GLN A 103 -2.57 -6.53 1.68
C GLN A 103 -2.79 -5.01 1.81
N GLY A 104 -4.01 -4.58 2.17
CA GLY A 104 -4.34 -3.16 2.35
C GLY A 104 -4.56 -2.38 1.06
N LEU A 105 -4.75 -3.05 -0.07
CA LEU A 105 -5.13 -2.40 -1.33
C LEU A 105 -6.63 -2.06 -1.30
N LEU A 106 -7.00 -0.88 -1.76
CA LEU A 106 -8.38 -0.41 -1.77
C LEU A 106 -9.03 -0.71 -3.12
N VAL A 107 -10.23 -1.27 -3.10
CA VAL A 107 -11.06 -1.46 -4.31
C VAL A 107 -12.09 -0.35 -4.35
N THR A 108 -12.00 0.49 -5.38
CA THR A 108 -12.89 1.63 -5.59
C THR A 108 -13.66 1.49 -6.90
N VAL A 109 -14.86 2.06 -6.94
CA VAL A 109 -15.71 2.10 -8.14
C VAL A 109 -16.24 3.51 -8.35
N ASP A 110 -16.27 3.96 -9.59
CA ASP A 110 -16.90 5.23 -9.94
C ASP A 110 -18.39 5.06 -10.30
N ASP A 111 -19.03 6.17 -10.66
CA ASP A 111 -20.43 6.23 -11.08
C ASP A 111 -20.71 5.48 -12.40
N LYS A 112 -19.67 5.18 -13.18
CA LYS A 112 -19.74 4.44 -14.44
C LYS A 112 -19.49 2.94 -14.27
N SER A 113 -19.35 2.47 -13.04
CA SER A 113 -18.98 1.08 -12.71
C SER A 113 -17.55 0.70 -13.10
N GLU A 114 -16.67 1.68 -13.36
CA GLU A 114 -15.25 1.43 -13.62
C GLU A 114 -14.51 1.24 -12.30
N MET A 115 -13.89 0.08 -12.15
CA MET A 115 -13.22 -0.29 -10.91
C MET A 115 -11.73 0.02 -10.96
N HIS A 116 -11.18 0.38 -9.80
CA HIS A 116 -9.77 0.64 -9.64
C HIS A 116 -9.25 0.02 -8.34
N LEU A 117 -8.10 -0.65 -8.45
CA LEU A 117 -7.29 -1.05 -7.31
C LEU A 117 -6.31 0.07 -6.99
N LEU A 118 -6.37 0.59 -5.77
CA LEU A 118 -5.52 1.68 -5.30
C LEU A 118 -4.64 1.20 -4.15
N ASN A 119 -3.34 1.47 -4.24
CA ASN A 119 -2.43 1.34 -3.12
C ASN A 119 -2.28 2.72 -2.43
N PRO A 120 -2.87 2.95 -1.25
CA PRO A 120 -2.87 4.27 -0.60
C PRO A 120 -1.48 4.73 -0.15
N ILE A 121 -0.54 3.79 0.08
CA ILE A 121 0.81 4.11 0.54
C ILE A 121 1.69 4.58 -0.61
N THR A 122 1.54 3.94 -1.77
CA THR A 122 2.43 4.17 -2.91
C THR A 122 1.80 5.08 -3.97
N GLY A 123 0.51 5.36 -3.86
CA GLY A 123 -0.27 6.09 -4.86
C GLY A 123 -0.43 5.33 -6.17
N GLN A 124 -0.05 4.05 -6.26
CA GLN A 124 -0.24 3.27 -7.48
C GLN A 124 -1.72 2.94 -7.68
N GLN A 125 -2.22 3.16 -8.88
CA GLN A 125 -3.59 2.88 -9.26
C GLN A 125 -3.64 2.00 -10.52
N ILE A 126 -4.46 0.96 -10.47
CA ILE A 126 -4.60 -0.03 -11.54
C ILE A 126 -6.09 -0.14 -11.88
N ALA A 127 -6.44 0.07 -13.15
CA ALA A 127 -7.81 -0.16 -13.62
C ALA A 127 -8.13 -1.65 -13.58
N LEU A 128 -9.29 -1.99 -13.02
CA LEU A 128 -9.85 -3.34 -13.02
C LEU A 128 -10.95 -3.42 -14.08
N PRO A 129 -11.32 -4.63 -14.53
CA PRO A 129 -12.47 -4.80 -15.43
C PRO A 129 -13.74 -4.20 -14.84
N SER A 130 -14.56 -3.55 -15.68
CA SER A 130 -15.81 -2.93 -15.27
C SER A 130 -16.80 -3.96 -14.69
N VAL A 131 -17.56 -3.61 -13.65
CA VAL A 131 -18.50 -4.56 -12.99
C VAL A 131 -19.51 -5.13 -13.98
N ILE A 132 -19.93 -4.34 -14.96
CA ILE A 132 -20.88 -4.76 -16.01
C ILE A 132 -20.38 -5.92 -16.87
N THR A 133 -19.07 -6.18 -16.87
CA THR A 133 -18.45 -7.27 -17.63
C THR A 133 -18.32 -8.56 -16.83
N ILE A 134 -18.55 -8.51 -15.51
CA ILE A 134 -18.47 -9.68 -14.63
C ILE A 134 -19.75 -10.48 -14.78
N LYS A 135 -19.63 -11.66 -15.40
CA LYS A 135 -20.74 -12.62 -15.47
C LYS A 135 -20.96 -13.21 -14.08
N GLN A 136 -22.17 -13.07 -13.55
CA GLN A 136 -22.60 -13.86 -12.40
C GLN A 136 -22.77 -15.31 -12.87
N GLU A 137 -21.92 -16.23 -12.40
CA GLU A 137 -22.26 -17.65 -12.44
C GLU A 137 -23.29 -17.87 -11.34
N GLU A 138 -24.55 -18.07 -11.73
CA GLU A 138 -25.54 -18.68 -10.84
C GLU A 138 -25.05 -20.09 -10.49
N GLU A 139 -24.54 -20.24 -9.28
CA GLU A 139 -24.36 -21.56 -8.67
C GLU A 139 -25.74 -22.18 -8.55
N LYS A 140 -26.09 -23.05 -9.52
CA LYS A 140 -27.25 -23.92 -9.39
C LYS A 140 -26.96 -24.87 -8.24
N ASP A 141 -27.53 -24.55 -7.07
CA ASP A 141 -27.82 -25.50 -6.01
C ASP A 141 -28.54 -26.69 -6.65
N THR A 142 -27.75 -27.69 -7.03
CA THR A 142 -28.27 -28.94 -7.53
C THR A 142 -28.63 -29.70 -6.27
N LEU A 143 -29.87 -29.48 -5.82
CA LEU A 143 -30.53 -30.28 -4.79
C LEU A 143 -30.31 -31.75 -5.12
N TRP A 144 -29.60 -32.45 -4.23
CA TRP A 144 -29.48 -33.90 -4.29
C TRP A 144 -30.84 -34.48 -3.92
N CYS A 145 -31.54 -35.04 -4.92
CA CYS A 145 -32.62 -35.99 -4.72
C CYS A 145 -32.09 -37.31 -4.17
#